data_AF-A0A7Z9RDF0-F1
#
_entry.id   AF-A0A7Z9RDF0-F1
#
_cell.length_a   1.000
_cell.length_b   1.000
_cell.length_c   1.000
_cell.angle_alpha   90.00
_cell.angle_beta   90.00
_cell.angle_gamma   90.00
#
_symmetry.space_group_name_H-M   'P 1'
#
loop_
_entity.id
_entity.type
_entity.pdbx_description
1 polymer ?
#
loop_
_entity_poly.entity_id
_entity_poly.type
_entity_poly.pdbx_seq_one_letter_code
_entity_poly.pdbx_strand_id
1 'polypeptide(L)'
;MIKKKSIIYFGLMLGLTVYIFARAEPERISNAEVKQILDQKKDIVVVDVRGINAYKAGHIPTSISVPSGEIGLRHKELPKNKLIVLYCS
;
A
#
# COMPACT_ATOMS: atom_id res chain seq x y z
N MET A 1 25.90 -39.75 3.50
CA MET A 1 25.21 -38.84 4.45
C MET A 1 25.01 -37.40 3.93
N ILE A 2 25.33 -37.09 2.67
CA ILE A 2 25.38 -35.71 2.13
C ILE A 2 24.05 -35.27 1.45
N LYS A 3 23.26 -36.20 0.90
CA LYS A 3 22.05 -35.86 0.11
C LYS A 3 20.88 -35.29 0.92
N LYS A 4 20.63 -35.75 2.16
CA LYS A 4 19.50 -35.26 2.98
C LYS A 4 19.71 -33.85 3.52
N LYS A 5 20.93 -33.48 3.91
CA LYS A 5 21.24 -32.14 4.41
C LYS A 5 21.17 -31.09 3.28
N SER A 6 21.69 -31.38 2.08
CA SER A 6 21.57 -30.46 0.93
C SER A 6 20.11 -30.15 0.53
N ILE A 7 19.20 -31.12 0.60
CA ILE A 7 17.78 -30.92 0.27
C ILE A 7 17.09 -30.00 1.31
N ILE A 8 17.43 -30.14 2.59
CA ILE A 8 16.89 -29.30 3.66
C ILE A 8 17.39 -27.86 3.53
N TYR A 9 18.68 -27.65 3.26
CA TYR A 9 19.25 -26.32 3.06
C TYR A 9 18.71 -25.63 1.79
N PHE A 10 18.44 -26.39 0.72
CA PHE A 10 17.80 -25.85 -0.48
C PHE A 10 16.33 -25.48 -0.24
N GLY A 11 15.57 -26.30 0.49
CA GLY A 11 14.19 -25.99 0.88
C GLY A 11 14.08 -24.78 1.81
N LEU A 12 15.04 -24.61 2.74
CA LEU A 12 15.11 -23.43 3.60
C LEU A 12 15.50 -22.17 2.81
N MET A 13 16.47 -22.28 1.88
CA MET A 13 16.87 -21.18 0.98
C MET A 13 15.74 -20.76 0.04
N LEU A 14 14.97 -21.70 -0.53
CA LEU A 14 13.80 -21.43 -1.37
C LEU A 14 12.62 -20.87 -0.56
N GLY A 15 12.36 -21.41 0.63
CA GLY A 15 11.31 -20.93 1.53
C GLY A 15 11.58 -19.51 2.03
N LEU A 16 12.84 -19.18 2.34
CA LEU A 16 13.23 -17.84 2.79
C LEU A 16 13.23 -16.81 1.64
N THR A 17 13.60 -17.22 0.42
CA THR A 17 13.55 -16.32 -0.76
C THR A 17 12.13 -16.01 -1.21
N VAL A 18 11.18 -16.97 -1.15
CA VAL A 18 9.74 -16.73 -1.32
C VAL A 18 9.18 -15.83 -0.22
N TYR A 19 9.61 -16.04 1.03
CA TYR A 19 9.18 -15.22 2.17
C TYR A 19 9.59 -13.74 2.04
N ILE A 20 10.77 -13.46 1.48
CA ILE A 20 11.27 -12.09 1.28
C ILE A 20 10.62 -11.39 0.08
N PHE A 21 10.38 -12.08 -1.05
CA PHE A 21 9.68 -11.49 -2.22
C PHE A 21 8.16 -11.33 -2.01
N ALA A 22 7.54 -12.10 -1.12
CA ALA A 22 6.12 -11.97 -0.79
C ALA A 22 5.76 -10.72 0.02
N ARG A 23 6.75 -9.98 0.56
CA ARG A 23 6.55 -8.62 1.09
C ARG A 23 6.42 -7.65 -0.08
N ALA A 24 5.28 -7.69 -0.76
CA ALA A 24 4.94 -6.78 -1.84
C ALA A 24 4.95 -5.34 -1.31
N GLU A 25 5.89 -4.52 -1.80
CA GLU A 25 5.80 -3.08 -1.63
C GLU A 25 4.58 -2.57 -2.41
N PRO A 26 3.83 -1.61 -1.87
CA PRO A 26 2.72 -1.02 -2.60
C PRO A 26 3.25 -0.38 -3.88
N GLU A 27 2.60 -0.69 -5.00
CA GLU A 27 2.90 -0.08 -6.30
C GLU A 27 2.83 1.45 -6.19
N ARG A 28 3.87 2.12 -6.67
CA ARG A 28 3.91 3.58 -6.73
C ARG A 28 3.48 4.03 -8.11
N ILE A 29 2.55 4.97 -8.14
CA ILE A 29 2.06 5.61 -9.36
C ILE A 29 2.38 7.10 -9.32
N SER A 30 2.56 7.70 -10.49
CA SER A 30 2.83 9.13 -10.64
C SER A 30 1.57 9.98 -10.42
N ASN A 31 1.78 11.27 -10.16
CA ASN A 31 0.68 12.23 -10.06
C ASN A 31 -0.17 12.28 -11.33
N ALA A 32 0.46 12.12 -12.51
CA ALA A 32 -0.23 12.09 -13.79
C ALA A 32 -1.13 10.85 -13.92
N GLU A 33 -0.64 9.69 -13.49
CA GLU A 33 -1.43 8.45 -13.49
C GLU A 33 -2.62 8.52 -12.52
N VAL A 34 -2.41 9.01 -11.30
CA VAL A 34 -3.52 9.23 -10.34
C VAL A 34 -4.55 10.18 -10.94
N LYS A 35 -4.10 11.28 -11.55
CA LYS A 35 -5.00 12.23 -12.21
C LYS A 35 -5.80 11.55 -13.33
N GLN A 36 -5.14 10.77 -14.18
CA GLN A 36 -5.83 10.04 -15.26
C GLN A 36 -6.87 9.05 -14.71
N ILE A 37 -6.55 8.34 -13.62
CA ILE A 37 -7.48 7.41 -12.96
C ILE A 37 -8.72 8.15 -12.44
N LEU A 38 -8.52 9.31 -11.82
CA LEU A 38 -9.59 10.18 -11.33
C LEU A 38 -10.43 10.77 -12.48
N ASP A 39 -9.79 11.26 -13.55
CA ASP A 39 -10.45 11.81 -14.73
C ASP A 39 -11.30 10.73 -15.44
N GLN A 40 -10.83 9.48 -15.46
CA GLN A 40 -11.56 8.33 -15.99
C GLN A 40 -12.69 7.85 -15.08
N LYS A 41 -12.91 8.48 -13.93
CA LYS A 41 -13.92 8.10 -12.92
C LYS A 41 -13.84 6.63 -12.50
N LYS A 42 -12.63 6.08 -12.44
CA LYS A 42 -12.41 4.74 -11.90
C LYS A 42 -12.82 4.70 -10.43
N ASP A 43 -13.39 3.58 -10.00
CA ASP A 43 -13.81 3.40 -8.61
C ASP A 43 -12.60 3.16 -7.70
N ILE A 44 -11.99 4.25 -7.25
CA ILE A 44 -10.85 4.26 -6.32
C ILE A 44 -11.19 5.03 -5.06
N VAL A 45 -10.43 4.77 -3.99
CA VAL A 45 -10.43 5.61 -2.78
C VAL A 45 -9.07 6.26 -2.63
N VAL A 46 -9.07 7.58 -2.58
CA VAL A 46 -7.86 8.37 -2.30
C VAL A 46 -7.79 8.63 -0.80
N VAL A 47 -6.66 8.34 -0.19
CA VAL A 47 -6.44 8.54 1.25
C VAL A 47 -5.24 9.47 1.44
N ASP A 48 -5.48 10.57 2.13
CA ASP A 48 -4.44 11.49 2.59
C ASP A 48 -3.90 10.99 3.93
N VAL A 49 -2.63 10.59 3.94
CA VAL A 49 -1.98 10.10 5.16
C VAL A 49 -1.14 11.17 5.86
N ARG A 50 -1.23 12.43 5.41
CA ARG A 50 -0.59 13.57 6.06
C ARG A 50 -1.33 13.94 7.36
N GLY A 51 -0.73 14.83 8.13
CA GLY A 51 -1.37 15.41 9.31
C GLY A 51 -2.65 16.19 8.95
N ILE A 52 -3.62 16.18 9.86
CA ILE A 52 -4.94 16.80 9.65
C ILE A 52 -4.88 18.29 9.27
N ASN A 53 -3.87 19.03 9.76
CA ASN A 53 -3.69 20.44 9.41
C ASN A 53 -3.35 20.64 7.93
N ALA A 54 -2.53 19.76 7.35
CA ALA A 54 -2.18 19.81 5.92
C ALA A 54 -3.39 19.46 5.05
N TYR A 55 -4.16 18.43 5.44
CA TYR A 55 -5.42 18.09 4.79
C TYR A 55 -6.39 19.28 4.78
N LYS A 56 -6.58 19.94 5.94
CA LYS A 56 -7.45 21.12 6.07
C LYS A 56 -6.97 22.33 5.27
N ALA A 57 -5.66 22.51 5.13
CA ALA A 57 -5.09 23.59 4.32
C ALA A 57 -5.32 23.36 2.81
N GLY A 58 -5.44 22.11 2.38
CA GLY A 58 -5.77 21.72 1.01
C GLY A 58 -5.48 20.24 0.74
N HIS A 59 -6.36 19.57 0.02
CA HIS A 59 -6.28 18.15 -0.28
C HIS A 59 -6.89 17.83 -1.65
N ILE A 60 -6.63 16.61 -2.15
CA ILE A 60 -7.25 16.12 -3.38
C ILE A 60 -8.76 16.00 -3.16
N PRO A 61 -9.62 16.57 -4.02
CA PRO A 61 -11.07 16.41 -3.89
C PRO A 61 -11.46 14.94 -3.78
N THR A 62 -12.45 14.62 -2.94
CA THR A 62 -12.93 13.25 -2.63
C THR A 62 -11.99 12.35 -1.82
N SER A 63 -10.79 12.82 -1.48
CA SER A 63 -9.91 12.08 -0.57
C SER A 63 -10.46 12.04 0.87
N ILE A 64 -10.08 11.02 1.62
CA ILE A 64 -10.37 10.89 3.05
C ILE A 64 -9.08 11.08 3.86
N SER A 65 -9.17 11.73 5.02
CA SER A 65 -8.02 11.93 5.92
C SER A 65 -7.88 10.78 6.90
N VAL A 66 -6.78 10.04 6.78
CA VAL A 66 -6.36 9.02 7.76
C VAL A 66 -4.86 9.20 7.99
N PRO A 67 -4.45 10.07 8.93
CA PRO A 67 -3.05 10.35 9.20
C PRO A 67 -2.25 9.06 9.47
N SER A 68 -1.02 8.99 8.99
CA SER A 68 -0.20 7.77 9.02
C SER A 68 -0.08 7.13 10.41
N GLY A 69 0.05 7.94 11.47
CA GLY A 69 0.08 7.49 12.86
C GLY A 69 -1.24 6.89 13.38
N GLU A 70 -2.34 7.13 12.69
CA GLU A 70 -3.67 6.64 13.05
C GLU A 70 -4.13 5.46 12.19
N ILE A 71 -3.48 5.19 11.05
CA ILE A 71 -3.88 4.11 10.12
C ILE A 71 -4.02 2.77 10.84
N GLY A 72 -3.10 2.43 11.75
CA GLY A 72 -3.19 1.18 12.50
C GLY A 72 -4.50 1.02 13.28
N LEU A 73 -5.04 2.11 13.82
CA LEU A 73 -6.28 2.15 14.59
C LEU A 73 -7.52 2.31 13.70
N ARG A 74 -7.39 3.08 12.62
CA ARG A 74 -8.48 3.53 11.76
C ARG A 74 -8.59 2.77 10.44
N HIS A 75 -7.77 1.72 10.22
CA HIS A 75 -7.80 0.91 8.99
C HIS A 75 -9.18 0.31 8.67
N LYS A 76 -10.08 0.19 9.67
CA LYS A 76 -11.46 -0.29 9.49
C LYS A 76 -12.37 0.70 8.77
N GLU A 77 -11.99 1.98 8.72
CA GLU A 77 -12.70 3.01 7.95
C GLU A 77 -12.43 2.88 6.44
N LEU A 78 -11.36 2.16 6.06
CA LEU A 78 -10.95 1.99 4.68
C LEU A 78 -11.69 0.83 4.01
N PRO A 79 -12.25 1.01 2.80
CA PRO A 79 -12.92 -0.07 2.09
C PRO A 79 -11.92 -1.12 1.61
N LYS A 80 -12.20 -2.39 1.92
CA LYS A 80 -11.33 -3.53 1.55
C LYS A 80 -11.54 -4.02 0.12
N ASN A 81 -12.60 -3.56 -0.54
CA ASN A 81 -13.04 -4.01 -1.87
C ASN A 81 -12.80 -2.97 -2.96
N LYS A 82 -12.00 -1.94 -2.69
CA LYS A 82 -11.66 -0.89 -3.65
C LYS A 82 -10.14 -0.72 -3.73
N LEU A 83 -9.67 -0.24 -4.87
CA LEU A 83 -8.29 0.19 -5.00
C LEU A 83 -8.07 1.43 -4.13
N ILE A 84 -7.14 1.34 -3.19
CA ILE A 84 -6.76 2.44 -2.30
C ILE A 84 -5.49 3.08 -2.84
N VAL A 85 -5.54 4.39 -3.07
CA VAL A 85 -4.39 5.21 -3.43
C VAL A 85 -4.04 6.07 -2.22
N LEU A 86 -2.92 5.78 -1.58
CA LEU A 86 -2.38 6.58 -0.48
C LEU A 86 -1.48 7.69 -1.05
N TYR A 87 -1.58 8.90 -0.51
CA TYR A 87 -0.62 9.95 -0.78
C TYR A 87 -0.14 10.64 0.49
N CYS A 88 1.12 11.08 0.46
CA CYS A 88 1.78 11.84 1.51
C CYS A 88 2.51 13.06 0.92
N SER A 89 3.05 13.93 1.77
CA SER A 89 4.01 14.98 1.38
C SER A 89 5.44 14.45 1.39
#